data_AF-A0A845YPJ6-F1
#
_entry.id   AF-A0A845YPJ6-F1
#
_cell.length_a   1.000
_cell.length_b   1.000
_cell.length_c   1.000
_cell.angle_alpha   90.00
_cell.angle_beta   90.00
_cell.angle_gamma   90.00
#
_symmetry.space_group_name_H-M   'P 1'
#
loop_
_entity.id
_entity.type
_entity.pdbx_description
1 polymer ?
#
loop_
_entity_poly.entity_id
_entity_poly.type
_entity_poly.pdbx_seq_one_letter_code
_entity_poly.pdbx_strand_id
1 'polypeptide(L)' 'MHKRFVNHCTIELNLIPQGPVLIKSGKEGADPTKPDMEFVETYYAGGRSIYFPGSSLKGDIRA' A
#
# COMPACT_ATOMS: atom_id res chain seq x y z
N MET A 1 -20.87 10.24 24.54
CA MET A 1 -21.45 9.02 23.93
C MET A 1 -22.15 9.40 22.62
N HIS A 2 -21.39 9.71 21.54
CA HIS A 2 -21.98 10.36 20.33
C HIS A 2 -21.40 9.87 19.00
N LYS A 3 -21.43 8.56 18.73
CA LYS A 3 -21.24 8.10 17.34
C LYS A 3 -22.21 6.97 17.05
N ARG A 4 -23.41 7.33 16.59
CA ARG A 4 -24.38 6.37 16.05
C ARG A 4 -23.93 6.01 14.63
N PHE A 5 -23.62 4.74 14.40
CA PHE A 5 -23.36 4.22 13.06
C PHE A 5 -24.68 4.20 12.28
N VAL A 6 -24.74 4.89 11.14
CA VAL A 6 -25.96 5.01 10.35
C VAL A 6 -25.86 4.32 8.99
N ASN A 7 -24.65 4.19 8.44
CA ASN A 7 -24.43 3.56 7.16
C ASN A 7 -22.98 3.04 7.01
N HIS A 8 -22.82 2.11 6.08
CA HIS A 8 -21.56 1.59 5.59
C HIS A 8 -21.61 1.54 4.07
N CYS A 9 -20.49 1.81 3.42
CA CYS A 9 -20.34 1.60 1.98
C CYS A 9 -18.97 0.96 1.75
N THR A 10 -18.97 -0.17 1.04
CA THR A 10 -17.77 -0.85 0.57
C THR A 10 -17.62 -0.54 -0.91
N ILE A 11 -16.42 -0.11 -1.31
CA ILE A 11 -16.08 0.14 -2.71
C ILE A 11 -14.92 -0.77 -3.05
N GLU A 12 -15.08 -1.57 -4.10
CA GLU A 12 -14.03 -2.38 -4.67
C GLU A 12 -13.37 -1.63 -5.83
N LEU A 13 -12.05 -1.56 -5.83
CA LEU A 13 -11.26 -0.80 -6.81
C LEU A 13 -10.24 -1.72 -7.46
N ASN A 14 -10.05 -1.57 -8.76
CA ASN A 14 -8.97 -2.20 -9.51
C ASN A 14 -7.99 -1.13 -9.97
N LEU A 15 -6.73 -1.27 -9.60
CA LEU A 15 -5.66 -0.33 -9.97
C LEU A 15 -4.86 -0.92 -11.14
N ILE A 16 -4.78 -0.18 -12.25
CA ILE A 16 -4.02 -0.56 -13.44
C ILE A 16 -2.96 0.53 -13.69
N PRO A 17 -1.70 0.32 -13.28
CA PRO A 17 -0.63 1.28 -13.52
C PRO A 17 -0.46 1.56 -15.02
N GLN A 18 -0.47 2.84 -15.42
CA GLN A 18 -0.19 3.29 -16.79
C GLN A 18 1.28 3.71 -16.93
N GLY A 19 2.20 2.86 -16.46
CA GLY A 19 3.64 3.11 -16.44
C GLY A 19 4.34 2.50 -15.22
N PRO A 20 5.67 2.64 -15.12
CA PRO A 20 6.42 2.20 -13.96
C PRO A 20 5.99 2.96 -12.70
N VAL A 21 5.70 2.24 -11.62
CA VAL A 21 5.32 2.82 -10.32
C VAL A 21 6.17 2.18 -9.24
N LEU A 22 6.72 3.01 -8.35
CA LEU A 22 7.46 2.58 -7.17
C LEU A 22 6.83 3.23 -5.93
N ILE A 23 6.36 2.41 -5.00
CA ILE A 23 6.11 2.84 -3.63
C ILE A 23 7.30 2.41 -2.79
N LYS A 24 8.11 3.40 -2.41
CA LYS A 24 9.36 3.20 -1.68
C LYS A 24 9.07 2.67 -0.27
N SER A 25 9.81 1.65 0.16
CA SER A 25 9.84 1.24 1.57
C SER A 25 10.33 2.39 2.44
N GLY A 26 9.55 2.74 3.47
CA GLY A 26 9.92 3.76 4.45
C GLY A 26 10.92 3.28 5.50
N LYS A 27 11.36 2.03 5.42
CA LYS A 27 12.37 1.44 6.30
C LYS A 27 13.55 1.01 5.44
N GLU A 28 14.77 1.33 5.85
CA GLU A 28 15.93 0.55 5.40
C GLU A 28 15.67 -0.88 5.85
N GLY A 29 15.46 -1.78 4.89
CA GLY A 29 15.36 -3.20 5.18
C GLY A 29 16.60 -3.66 5.96
N ALA A 30 16.41 -4.61 6.89
CA ALA A 30 17.54 -5.21 7.61
C ALA A 30 18.47 -6.04 6.69
N ASP A 31 18.10 -6.19 5.41
CA ASP A 31 18.85 -6.89 4.40
C ASP A 31 19.75 -5.89 3.63
N PRO A 32 21.07 -5.88 3.89
CA PRO A 32 22.00 -4.93 3.29
C PRO A 32 22.24 -5.18 1.79
N THR A 33 21.68 -6.26 1.22
CA THR A 33 21.76 -6.54 -0.22
C THR A 33 20.69 -5.80 -1.02
N LYS A 34 19.70 -5.24 -0.34
CA LYS A 34 18.60 -4.53 -1.00
C LYS A 34 18.97 -3.07 -1.29
N PRO A 35 18.51 -2.52 -2.42
CA PRO A 35 18.76 -1.13 -2.77
C PRO A 35 17.96 -0.18 -1.86
N ASP A 36 18.48 1.03 -1.66
CA ASP A 36 17.81 2.10 -0.91
C ASP A 36 16.41 2.43 -1.47
N MET A 37 16.19 2.22 -2.77
CA MET A 37 14.92 2.39 -3.47
C MET A 37 14.18 1.06 -3.66
N GLU A 38 13.97 0.32 -2.57
CA GLU A 38 13.21 -0.93 -2.61
C GLU A 38 11.69 -0.71 -2.61
N PHE A 39 10.97 -1.67 -3.19
CA PHE A 39 9.52 -1.75 -3.11
C PHE A 39 9.06 -2.06 -1.69
N VAL A 40 7.87 -1.56 -1.34
CA VAL A 40 7.12 -2.10 -0.20
C VAL A 40 6.60 -3.51 -0.54
N GLU A 41 6.98 -4.48 0.29
CA GLU A 41 6.61 -5.89 0.15
C GLU A 41 5.74 -6.37 1.32
N THR A 42 4.93 -7.39 1.07
CA THR A 42 4.15 -8.14 2.06
C THR A 42 4.20 -9.64 1.75
N TYR A 43 3.68 -10.47 2.65
CA TYR A 43 3.46 -11.88 2.38
C TYR A 43 2.01 -12.10 1.93
N TYR A 44 1.81 -12.60 0.72
CA TYR A 44 0.51 -12.86 0.13
C TYR A 44 0.56 -14.12 -0.72
N ALA A 45 -0.52 -14.92 -0.68
CA ALA A 45 -0.65 -16.16 -1.45
C ALA A 45 0.55 -17.13 -1.33
N GLY A 46 1.21 -17.17 -0.17
CA GLY A 46 2.35 -18.07 0.08
C GLY A 46 3.71 -17.55 -0.38
N GLY A 47 3.84 -16.27 -0.74
CA GLY A 47 5.12 -15.67 -1.13
C GLY A 47 5.22 -14.17 -0.83
N ARG A 48 6.44 -13.63 -1.00
CA ARG A 48 6.65 -12.17 -0.97
C ARG A 48 6.01 -11.54 -2.21
N SER A 49 5.25 -10.48 -2.01
CA SER A 49 4.54 -9.75 -3.06
C SER A 49 4.68 -8.24 -2.84
N ILE A 50 4.85 -7.48 -3.92
CA ILE A 50 4.76 -6.02 -3.89
C ILE A 50 3.30 -5.60 -3.80
N TYR A 51 2.99 -4.51 -3.10
CA TYR A 51 1.62 -4.03 -3.00
C TYR A 51 1.53 -2.51 -2.87
N PHE A 52 0.32 -1.97 -3.09
CA PHE A 52 -0.01 -0.59 -2.79
C PHE A 52 -0.53 -0.48 -1.35
N PRO A 53 0.20 0.16 -0.42
CA PRO A 53 -0.28 0.30 0.94
C PRO A 53 -1.52 1.19 1.00
N GLY A 54 -2.53 0.75 1.77
CA GLY A 54 -3.77 1.52 1.94
C GLY A 54 -3.53 2.91 2.53
N SER A 55 -2.49 3.08 3.37
CA SER A 55 -2.08 4.39 3.89
C SER A 55 -1.56 5.32 2.79
N SER A 56 -0.79 4.79 1.83
CA SER A 56 -0.26 5.56 0.71
C SER A 56 -1.38 5.93 -0.26
N LEU A 57 -2.21 4.96 -0.65
CA LEU A 57 -3.36 5.21 -1.54
C LEU A 57 -4.33 6.23 -0.94
N LYS A 58 -4.65 6.11 0.36
CA LYS A 58 -5.47 7.09 1.07
C LYS A 58 -4.80 8.46 1.14
N GLY A 59 -3.48 8.49 1.33
CA GLY A 59 -2.69 9.71 1.37
C GLY A 59 -2.79 10.47 0.06
N ASP A 60 -2.60 9.77 -1.05
CA ASP A 60 -2.62 10.35 -2.40
C ASP A 60 -4.02 10.79 -2.82
N ILE A 61 -5.07 10.01 -2.52
CA ILE A 61 -6.46 10.41 -2.83
C ILE A 61 -6.90 11.63 -2.02
N ARG A 62 -6.34 11.83 -0.82
CA ARG A 62 -6.67 12.97 0.05
C ARG A 62 -5.98 14.27 -0.39
N ALA A 63 -4.84 14.17 -1.06
CA ALA A 63 -3.94 15.29 -1.37
C ALA A 63 -4.57 16.36 -2.28
#